data_AF-A0A7C7LPQ5-F1
#
_entry.id   AF-A0A7C7LPQ5-F1
#
_cell.length_a   1.000
_cell.length_b   1.000
_cell.length_c   1.000
_cell.angle_alpha   90.00
_cell.angle_beta   90.00
_cell.angle_gamma   90.00
#
_symmetry.space_group_name_H-M   'P 1'
#
loop_
_entity.id
_entity.type
_entity.pdbx_description
1 polymer ?
#
loop_
_entity_poly.entity_id
_entity_poly.type
_entity_poly.pdbx_seq_one_letter_code
_entity_poly.pdbx_strand_id
1 'polypeptide(L)'
;MNLNNLFKIGAVWNGLFGGMMLFAGSAVMEGFGFTPTDDLLMMGTYMGVSMLAIGAIHWFIPMYAGDNLKKYGMVAAPIWGAFAALDGYHYAVGNQPVIAQNIVMTLIMAVIAVMFFIKSRD
;
A
#
# COMPACT_ATOMS: atom_id res chain seq x y z
N MET A 1 12.59 15.40 -0.06
CA MET A 1 12.33 14.03 0.43
C MET A 1 13.43 13.10 -0.08
N ASN A 2 14.02 12.26 0.77
CA ASN A 2 15.04 11.26 0.39
C ASN A 2 14.44 9.83 0.42
N LEU A 3 15.16 8.84 -0.10
CA LEU A 3 14.70 7.45 -0.13
C LEU A 3 14.42 6.86 1.26
N ASN A 4 15.24 7.19 2.26
CA ASN A 4 15.03 6.71 3.63
C ASN A 4 13.66 7.13 4.15
N ASN A 5 13.30 8.42 4.01
CA ASN A 5 12.01 8.93 4.42
C ASN A 5 10.87 8.33 3.58
N LEU A 6 11.08 8.11 2.28
CA LEU A 6 10.06 7.51 1.42
C LEU A 6 9.74 6.07 1.82
N PHE A 7 10.76 5.28 2.15
CA PHE A 7 10.58 3.94 2.72
C PHE A 7 9.80 3.99 4.05
N LYS A 8 10.12 4.91 4.95
CA LYS A 8 9.38 5.09 6.22
C LYS A 8 7.93 5.52 6.01
N ILE A 9 7.64 6.37 5.02
CA ILE A 9 6.27 6.72 4.66
C ILE A 9 5.51 5.49 4.15
N GLY A 10 6.13 4.72 3.26
CA GLY A 10 5.55 3.45 2.79
C GLY A 10 5.31 2.47 3.95
N ALA A 11 6.21 2.42 4.92
CA ALA A 11 6.06 1.60 6.12
C ALA A 11 4.86 2.01 6.96
N VAL A 12 4.70 3.30 7.23
CA VAL A 12 3.56 3.84 7.99
C VAL A 12 2.25 3.59 7.25
N TRP A 13 2.22 3.78 5.93
CA TRP A 13 1.02 3.54 5.12
C TRP A 13 0.57 2.07 5.18
N ASN A 14 1.48 1.14 4.89
CA ASN A 14 1.19 -0.29 4.97
C ASN A 14 0.83 -0.73 6.40
N GLY A 15 1.51 -0.15 7.40
CA GLY A 15 1.20 -0.36 8.81
C GLY A 15 -0.22 0.08 9.18
N LEU A 16 -0.61 1.28 8.76
CA LEU A 16 -1.95 1.82 8.99
C LEU A 16 -3.00 0.98 8.28
N PHE A 17 -2.81 0.66 7.00
CA PHE A 17 -3.76 -0.15 6.25
C PHE A 17 -3.89 -1.57 6.83
N GLY A 18 -2.77 -2.19 7.22
CA GLY A 18 -2.77 -3.48 7.90
C GLY A 18 -3.50 -3.46 9.24
N GLY A 19 -3.29 -2.42 10.05
CA GLY A 19 -4.00 -2.21 11.30
C GLY A 19 -5.51 -1.99 11.10
N MET A 20 -5.91 -1.19 10.10
CA MET A 20 -7.32 -1.01 9.76
C MET A 20 -7.97 -2.32 9.34
N MET A 21 -7.29 -3.16 8.56
CA MET A 21 -7.83 -4.48 8.18
C MET A 21 -8.00 -5.43 9.38
N LEU A 22 -7.12 -5.35 10.39
CA LEU A 22 -7.20 -6.20 11.59
C LEU A 22 -8.29 -5.76 12.56
N PHE A 23 -8.46 -4.45 12.77
CA PHE A 23 -9.28 -3.92 13.86
C PHE A 23 -10.54 -3.18 13.37
N ALA A 24 -10.60 -2.83 12.09
CA ALA A 24 -11.71 -2.10 11.46
C ALA A 24 -12.13 -2.74 10.12
N GLY A 25 -11.93 -4.06 9.97
CA GLY A 25 -12.13 -4.79 8.72
C GLY A 25 -13.48 -4.53 8.06
N SER A 26 -14.59 -4.51 8.82
CA SER A 26 -15.93 -4.26 8.27
C SER A 26 -16.02 -2.90 7.56
N ALA A 27 -15.53 -1.84 8.20
CA ALA A 27 -15.55 -0.50 7.60
C ALA A 27 -14.66 -0.40 6.35
N VAL A 28 -13.53 -1.12 6.34
CA VAL A 28 -12.65 -1.17 5.16
C VAL A 28 -13.34 -1.92 4.00
N MET A 29 -13.95 -3.07 4.29
CA MET A 29 -14.66 -3.88 3.28
C MET A 29 -15.86 -3.12 2.69
N GLU A 30 -16.66 -2.45 3.53
CA GLU A 30 -17.75 -1.58 3.09
C GLU A 30 -17.25 -0.42 2.22
N GLY A 31 -16.11 0.19 2.59
CA GLY A 31 -15.47 1.24 1.78
C GLY A 31 -15.08 0.75 0.38
N PHE A 32 -14.73 -0.53 0.25
CA PHE A 32 -14.47 -1.19 -1.04
C PHE A 32 -15.74 -1.72 -1.73
N GLY A 33 -16.92 -1.52 -1.16
CA GLY A 33 -18.20 -1.94 -1.74
C GLY A 33 -18.59 -3.40 -1.46
N PHE A 34 -17.85 -4.08 -0.57
CA PHE A 34 -18.22 -5.42 -0.14
C PHE A 34 -19.21 -5.38 1.03
N THR A 35 -20.14 -6.32 1.04
CA THR A 35 -20.88 -6.66 2.25
C THR A 35 -19.96 -7.46 3.18
N PRO A 36 -19.67 -7.00 4.41
CA PRO A 36 -18.82 -7.75 5.33
C PRO A 36 -19.46 -9.09 5.70
N THR A 37 -18.74 -10.18 5.43
CA THR A 37 -19.10 -11.53 5.88
C THR A 37 -17.98 -12.07 6.77
N ASP A 38 -18.28 -13.06 7.62
CA ASP A 38 -17.29 -13.65 8.53
C ASP A 38 -16.07 -14.20 7.78
N ASP A 39 -16.28 -14.88 6.64
CA ASP A 39 -15.21 -15.39 5.80
C ASP A 39 -14.34 -14.27 5.21
N LEU A 40 -14.97 -13.18 4.75
CA LEU A 40 -14.24 -12.05 4.18
C LEU A 40 -13.46 -11.28 5.26
N LEU A 41 -14.03 -11.13 6.45
CA LEU A 41 -13.35 -10.53 7.59
C LEU A 41 -12.18 -11.39 8.05
N MET A 42 -12.34 -12.71 8.08
CA MET A 42 -11.25 -13.65 8.35
C MET A 42 -10.12 -13.48 7.33
N MET A 43 -10.43 -13.43 6.03
CA MET A 43 -9.44 -13.13 4.98
C MET A 43 -8.80 -11.74 5.16
N GLY A 44 -9.59 -10.75 5.57
CA GLY A 44 -9.13 -9.40 5.91
C GLY A 44 -8.04 -9.41 6.97
N THR A 45 -8.12 -10.30 7.98
CA THR A 45 -7.06 -10.40 9.00
C THR A 45 -5.72 -10.89 8.44
N TYR A 46 -5.74 -11.88 7.52
CA TYR A 46 -4.53 -12.36 6.84
C TYR A 46 -3.90 -11.27 5.97
N MET A 47 -4.74 -10.50 5.25
CA MET A 47 -4.26 -9.34 4.52
C MET A 47 -3.68 -8.28 5.46
N GLY A 48 -4.34 -8.04 6.60
CA GLY A 48 -3.88 -7.12 7.63
C GLY A 48 -2.47 -7.44 8.13
N VAL A 49 -2.23 -8.69 8.52
CA VAL A 49 -0.89 -9.15 8.95
C VAL A 49 0.14 -9.04 7.81
N SER A 50 -0.26 -9.36 6.57
CA SER A 50 0.62 -9.26 5.40
C SER A 50 1.06 -7.81 5.16
N MET A 51 0.14 -6.86 5.27
CA MET A 51 0.43 -5.43 5.13
C MET A 51 1.30 -4.90 6.27
N LEU A 52 1.07 -5.35 7.51
CA LEU A 52 1.98 -5.04 8.62
C LEU A 52 3.40 -5.56 8.35
N ALA A 53 3.54 -6.77 7.81
CA ALA A 53 4.84 -7.35 7.47
C ALA A 53 5.54 -6.56 6.35
N ILE A 54 4.82 -6.18 5.29
CA ILE A 54 5.35 -5.30 4.24
C ILE A 54 5.76 -3.94 4.80
N GLY A 55 4.98 -3.39 5.73
CA GLY A 55 5.29 -2.16 6.42
C GLY A 55 6.58 -2.26 7.23
N ALA A 56 6.75 -3.34 8.00
CA ALA A 56 7.99 -3.61 8.72
C ALA A 56 9.18 -3.74 7.77
N ILE A 57 9.06 -4.49 6.67
CA ILE A 57 10.11 -4.61 5.66
C ILE A 57 10.50 -3.23 5.12
N HIS A 58 9.54 -2.39 4.76
CA HIS A 58 9.81 -1.02 4.31
C HIS A 58 10.54 -0.20 5.37
N TRP A 59 10.21 -0.37 6.66
CA TRP A 59 10.87 0.32 7.76
C TRP A 59 12.34 -0.09 7.91
N PHE A 60 12.61 -1.39 7.77
CA PHE A 60 13.92 -1.98 8.01
C PHE A 60 14.88 -1.89 6.82
N ILE A 61 14.39 -1.89 5.57
CA ILE A 61 15.23 -1.73 4.36
C ILE A 61 16.24 -0.58 4.48
N PRO A 62 15.85 0.68 4.79
CA PRO A 62 16.81 1.79 4.85
C PRO A 62 17.86 1.66 5.96
N MET A 63 17.65 0.80 6.97
CA MET A 63 18.65 0.55 8.02
C MET A 63 19.70 -0.47 7.59
N TYR A 64 19.37 -1.39 6.68
CA TYR A 64 20.26 -2.49 6.28
C TYR A 64 20.77 -2.40 4.84
N ALA A 65 20.14 -1.59 3.99
CA ALA A 65 20.44 -1.56 2.56
C ALA A 65 21.79 -0.90 2.21
N GLY A 66 22.30 0.00 3.06
CA GLY A 66 23.51 0.79 2.78
C GLY A 66 23.45 1.44 1.39
N ASP A 67 24.51 1.24 0.61
CA ASP A 67 24.63 1.78 -0.76
C ASP A 67 23.62 1.18 -1.76
N ASN A 68 22.98 0.05 -1.42
CA ASN A 68 22.01 -0.60 -2.30
C ASN A 68 20.59 -0.01 -2.18
N LEU A 69 20.35 0.98 -1.32
CA LEU A 69 19.01 1.55 -1.09
C LEU A 69 18.30 1.97 -2.38
N LYS A 70 19.03 2.53 -3.35
CA LYS A 70 18.48 2.91 -4.66
C LYS A 70 17.89 1.71 -5.40
N LYS A 71 18.55 0.53 -5.36
CA LYS A 71 18.08 -0.71 -6.00
C LYS A 71 16.78 -1.19 -5.37
N TYR A 72 16.67 -1.14 -4.04
CA TYR A 72 15.41 -1.48 -3.36
C TYR A 72 14.27 -0.54 -3.76
N GLY A 73 14.53 0.77 -3.87
CA GLY A 73 13.51 1.71 -4.35
C GLY A 73 13.09 1.46 -5.81
N MET A 74 14.02 1.01 -6.68
CA MET A 74 13.68 0.60 -8.05
C MET A 74 12.76 -0.62 -8.09
N VAL A 75 12.89 -1.53 -7.12
CA VAL A 75 11.98 -2.68 -6.97
C VAL A 75 10.65 -2.25 -6.36
N ALA A 76 10.66 -1.32 -5.39
CA ALA A 76 9.44 -0.83 -4.75
C ALA A 76 8.53 -0.07 -5.74
N ALA A 77 9.10 0.76 -6.62
CA ALA A 77 8.35 1.57 -7.58
C ALA A 77 7.28 0.79 -8.38
N PRO A 78 7.62 -0.30 -9.12
CA PRO A 78 6.62 -1.05 -9.87
C PRO A 78 5.62 -1.80 -8.97
N ILE A 79 6.00 -2.20 -7.75
CA ILE A 79 5.08 -2.87 -6.82
C ILE A 79 3.97 -1.90 -6.39
N TRP A 80 4.34 -0.70 -5.95
CA TRP A 80 3.36 0.34 -5.61
C TRP A 80 2.54 0.77 -6.82
N GLY A 81 3.17 0.88 -8.00
CA GLY A 81 2.48 1.18 -9.25
C GLY A 81 1.47 0.11 -9.64
N ALA A 82 1.77 -1.16 -9.40
CA ALA A 82 0.87 -2.28 -9.68
C ALA A 82 -0.40 -2.23 -8.81
N PHE A 83 -0.28 -1.90 -7.52
CA PHE A 83 -1.46 -1.70 -6.67
C PHE A 83 -2.34 -0.54 -7.18
N ALA A 84 -1.73 0.60 -7.50
CA ALA A 84 -2.48 1.74 -8.04
C ALA A 84 -3.17 1.42 -9.38
N ALA A 85 -2.49 0.66 -10.25
CA ALA A 85 -3.06 0.20 -11.51
C ALA A 85 -4.21 -0.80 -11.31
N LEU A 86 -4.09 -1.69 -10.32
CA LEU A 86 -5.13 -2.66 -9.98
C LEU A 86 -6.41 -1.97 -9.48
N ASP A 87 -6.27 -0.96 -8.60
CA ASP A 87 -7.40 -0.12 -8.18
C ASP A 87 -8.05 0.56 -9.40
N GLY A 88 -7.23 1.15 -10.28
CA GLY A 88 -7.69 1.77 -11.52
C GLY A 88 -8.50 0.82 -12.39
N TYR A 89 -8.07 -0.44 -12.50
CA TYR A 89 -8.80 -1.50 -13.20
C TYR A 89 -10.14 -1.79 -12.52
N HIS A 90 -10.16 -1.96 -11.19
CA HIS A 90 -11.39 -2.24 -10.45
C HIS A 90 -12.40 -1.09 -10.49
N TYR A 91 -11.94 0.16 -10.58
CA TYR A 91 -12.80 1.31 -10.88
C TYR A 91 -13.39 1.22 -12.29
N ALA A 92 -12.56 0.90 -13.29
CA ALA A 92 -12.98 0.84 -14.68
C ALA A 92 -14.02 -0.26 -14.96
N VAL A 93 -13.92 -1.40 -14.27
CA VAL A 93 -14.87 -2.52 -14.43
C VAL A 93 -16.03 -2.50 -13.42
N GLY A 94 -16.07 -1.52 -12.52
CA GLY A 94 -17.16 -1.34 -11.55
C GLY A 94 -17.13 -2.30 -10.34
N ASN A 95 -16.00 -2.93 -10.06
CA ASN A 95 -15.85 -3.82 -8.89
C ASN A 95 -15.71 -3.02 -7.58
N GLN A 96 -15.13 -1.82 -7.66
CA GLN A 96 -14.87 -0.98 -6.49
C GLN A 96 -15.55 0.39 -6.65
N PRO A 97 -16.21 0.92 -5.62
CA PRO A 97 -16.83 2.24 -5.67
C PRO A 97 -15.80 3.34 -5.95
N VAL A 98 -16.12 4.20 -6.92
CA VAL A 98 -15.34 5.41 -7.24
C VAL A 98 -15.76 6.54 -6.30
N ILE A 99 -15.30 6.45 -5.06
CA ILE A 99 -15.55 7.44 -3.99
C ILE A 99 -14.25 8.13 -3.58
N ALA A 100 -14.36 9.31 -2.96
CA ALA A 100 -13.21 10.13 -2.58
C ALA A 100 -12.17 9.36 -1.76
N GLN A 101 -12.59 8.56 -0.79
CA GLN A 101 -11.70 7.74 0.04
C GLN A 101 -10.83 6.80 -0.81
N ASN A 102 -11.45 6.03 -1.70
CA ASN A 102 -10.79 5.05 -2.55
C ASN A 102 -9.83 5.73 -3.55
N ILE A 103 -10.29 6.81 -4.18
CA ILE A 103 -9.44 7.61 -5.09
C ILE A 103 -8.21 8.14 -4.37
N VAL A 104 -8.36 8.68 -3.15
CA VAL A 104 -7.23 9.18 -2.36
C VAL A 104 -6.24 8.07 -2.04
N MET A 105 -6.71 6.87 -1.66
CA MET A 105 -5.83 5.72 -1.42
C MET A 105 -5.03 5.35 -2.67
N THR A 106 -5.69 5.23 -3.82
CA THR A 106 -5.03 4.93 -5.10
C THR A 106 -4.01 6.00 -5.49
N LEU A 107 -4.35 7.29 -5.32
CA LEU A 107 -3.44 8.40 -5.61
C LEU A 107 -2.21 8.38 -4.72
N ILE A 108 -2.36 8.07 -3.43
CA ILE A 108 -1.22 7.91 -2.51
C ILE A 108 -0.28 6.82 -3.02
N MET A 109 -0.80 5.67 -3.42
CA MET A 109 0.01 4.57 -3.96
C MET A 109 0.72 4.97 -5.26
N ALA A 110 0.01 5.64 -6.18
CA ALA A 110 0.58 6.13 -7.43
C ALA A 110 1.70 7.17 -7.20
N VAL A 111 1.48 8.12 -6.29
CA VAL A 111 2.49 9.13 -5.92
C VAL A 111 3.71 8.47 -5.28
N ILE A 112 3.52 7.51 -4.37
CA ILE A 112 4.64 6.77 -3.75
C ILE A 112 5.44 6.01 -4.83
N ALA A 113 4.76 5.37 -5.79
CA ALA A 113 5.41 4.67 -6.90
C ALA A 113 6.29 5.61 -7.75
N VAL A 114 5.74 6.75 -8.16
CA VAL A 114 6.47 7.78 -8.93
C VAL A 114 7.64 8.33 -8.12
N MET A 115 7.44 8.60 -6.84
CA MET A 115 8.48 9.08 -5.95
C MET A 115 9.62 8.06 -5.81
N PHE A 116 9.32 6.75 -5.71
CA PHE A 116 10.35 5.72 -5.67
C PHE A 116 11.12 5.68 -6.98
N PHE A 117 10.43 5.74 -8.12
CA PHE A 117 11.07 5.74 -9.43
C PHE A 117 12.05 6.91 -9.61
N ILE A 118 11.63 8.13 -9.25
CA ILE A 118 12.47 9.33 -9.36
C ILE A 118 13.62 9.25 -8.37
N LYS A 119 13.33 9.02 -7.08
CA LYS A 119 14.33 9.09 -6.00
C LYS A 119 15.34 7.95 -6.01
N SER A 120 15.06 6.86 -6.71
CA SER A 120 16.02 5.79 -6.96
C SER A 120 17.02 6.09 -8.07
N ARG A 121 16.82 7.16 -8.85
CA ARG A 121 17.66 7.53 -9.99
C ARG A 121 18.43 8.83 -9.74
N ASP A 122 17.91 9.70 -8.88
CA ASP A 122 18.66 10.80 -8.24
C ASP A 122 19.83 10.21 -7.41
#